data_AF-A0A957WXX4-F1
#
_entry.id   AF-A0A957WXX4-F1
#
_cell.length_a   1.000
_cell.length_b   1.000
_cell.length_c   1.000
_cell.angle_alpha   90.00
_cell.angle_beta   90.00
_cell.angle_gamma   90.00
#
_symmetry.space_group_name_H-M   'P 1'
#
loop_
_entity.id
_entity.type
_entity.pdbx_description
1 polymer ?
#
loop_
_entity_poly.entity_id
_entity_poly.type
_entity_poly.pdbx_seq_one_letter_code
_entity_poly.pdbx_strand_id
1 'polypeptide(L)'
;MLIALTLTLTSPSATTVPSHLGRANYAATLAALQALDPALGPLIHEGDGPKPLTCSGILNGRGQRAGMAIQADQPYVLRITGLTTPVSEALAAALLATPPTTWTLDGHPFQVQAVTCDPAADPWTGQTSYET
;
A
#
# COMPACT_ATOMS: atom_id res chain seq x y z
N MET A 1 9.73 -8.62 -13.52
CA MET A 1 9.97 -8.43 -12.08
C MET A 1 8.64 -8.28 -11.37
N LEU A 2 8.53 -8.89 -10.20
CA LEU A 2 7.43 -8.77 -9.23
C LEU A 2 7.99 -8.13 -7.98
N ILE A 3 7.17 -7.34 -7.28
CA ILE A 3 7.57 -6.70 -6.02
C ILE A 3 6.50 -6.85 -4.96
N ALA A 4 6.91 -7.04 -3.70
CA ALA A 4 6.06 -7.00 -2.54
C ALA A 4 6.67 -6.04 -1.51
N LEU A 5 5.85 -5.08 -1.08
CA LEU A 5 6.22 -3.99 -0.18
C LEU A 5 5.32 -4.01 1.04
N THR A 6 5.86 -3.67 2.21
CA THR A 6 5.04 -3.30 3.37
C THR A 6 5.23 -1.83 3.72
N LEU A 7 4.14 -1.18 4.13
CA LEU A 7 4.17 0.15 4.73
C LEU A 7 3.81 -0.01 6.20
N THR A 8 4.72 0.44 7.08
CA THR A 8 4.44 0.58 8.50
C THR A 8 3.97 2.00 8.78
N LEU A 9 2.80 2.12 9.37
CA LEU A 9 2.07 3.36 9.56
C LEU A 9 1.79 3.60 11.04
N THR A 10 1.73 4.85 11.48
CA THR A 10 1.13 5.23 12.76
C THR A 10 0.03 6.27 12.53
N SER A 11 -0.95 6.31 13.43
CA SER A 11 -1.98 7.33 13.40
C SER A 11 -1.68 8.42 14.42
N PRO A 12 -1.78 9.71 14.07
CA PRO A 12 -1.61 10.80 15.04
C PRO A 12 -2.77 10.88 16.05
N SER A 13 -3.90 10.24 15.76
CA SER A 13 -5.07 10.24 16.65
C SER A 13 -5.78 8.88 16.64
N ALA A 14 -6.47 8.60 17.74
CA ALA A 14 -7.38 7.46 17.79
C ALA A 14 -8.65 7.78 16.98
N THR A 15 -9.12 6.83 16.20
CA THR A 15 -10.34 6.98 15.37
C THR A 15 -10.96 5.62 15.06
N THR A 16 -12.13 5.62 14.42
CA THR A 16 -12.69 4.44 13.78
C THR A 16 -12.76 4.69 12.28
N VAL A 17 -12.05 3.88 11.51
CA VAL A 17 -12.09 3.92 10.04
C VAL A 17 -13.01 2.82 9.50
N PRO A 18 -13.53 2.92 8.26
CA PRO A 18 -14.35 1.86 7.70
C PRO A 18 -13.58 0.55 7.52
N SER A 19 -14.32 -0.57 7.41
CA SER A 19 -13.73 -1.90 7.31
C SER A 19 -13.11 -2.24 5.95
N HIS A 20 -13.41 -1.47 4.90
CA HIS A 20 -13.00 -1.76 3.52
C HIS A 20 -11.65 -1.14 3.13
N LEU A 21 -10.67 -1.20 4.04
CA LEU A 21 -9.38 -0.52 3.90
C LEU A 21 -8.49 -1.05 2.78
N GLY A 22 -8.78 -2.24 2.24
CA GLY A 22 -8.09 -2.71 1.03
C GLY A 22 -8.39 -1.82 -0.19
N ARG A 23 -9.64 -1.35 -0.33
CA ARG A 23 -10.02 -0.41 -1.39
C ARG A 23 -9.43 0.97 -1.16
N ALA A 24 -9.42 1.43 0.09
CA ALA A 24 -8.79 2.69 0.45
C ALA A 24 -7.28 2.67 0.16
N ASN A 25 -6.60 1.57 0.49
CA ASN A 25 -5.18 1.40 0.20
C ASN A 25 -4.91 1.31 -1.32
N TYR A 26 -5.78 0.63 -2.06
CA TYR A 26 -5.72 0.62 -3.52
C TYR A 26 -5.82 2.03 -4.11
N ALA A 27 -6.79 2.83 -3.66
CA ALA A 27 -6.94 4.21 -4.11
C ALA A 27 -5.72 5.09 -3.76
N ALA A 28 -5.19 4.96 -2.53
CA ALA A 28 -3.97 5.66 -2.11
C ALA A 28 -2.75 5.26 -2.95
N THR A 29 -2.63 3.98 -3.27
CA THR A 29 -1.57 3.46 -4.15
C THR A 29 -1.68 4.07 -5.54
N LEU A 30 -2.88 4.09 -6.14
CA LEU A 30 -3.07 4.73 -7.45
C LEU A 30 -2.74 6.22 -7.41
N ALA A 31 -3.13 6.93 -6.36
CA ALA A 31 -2.80 8.35 -6.21
C ALA A 31 -1.28 8.58 -6.13
N ALA A 32 -0.55 7.72 -5.40
CA ALA A 32 0.91 7.79 -5.34
C ALA A 32 1.56 7.52 -6.72
N LEU A 33 1.04 6.55 -7.48
CA LEU A 33 1.51 6.28 -8.84
C LEU A 33 1.17 7.41 -9.82
N GLN A 34 -0.01 8.02 -9.69
CA GLN A 34 -0.42 9.20 -10.49
C GLN A 34 0.46 10.43 -10.23
N ALA A 35 0.93 10.59 -8.99
CA ALA A 35 1.84 11.68 -8.65
C ALA A 35 3.23 11.51 -9.31
N LEU A 36 3.64 10.26 -9.57
CA LEU A 36 4.85 9.94 -10.33
C LEU A 36 4.65 10.13 -11.84
N ASP A 37 3.56 9.58 -12.37
CA ASP A 37 3.13 9.75 -13.76
C ASP A 37 1.59 9.77 -13.81
N PRO A 38 0.97 10.90 -14.22
CA PRO A 38 -0.49 11.05 -14.27
C PRO A 38 -1.23 9.97 -15.06
N ALA A 39 -0.57 9.31 -16.02
CA ALA A 39 -1.16 8.26 -16.83
C ALA A 39 -1.28 6.91 -16.12
N LEU A 40 -0.45 6.64 -15.10
CA LEU A 40 -0.37 5.31 -14.47
C LEU A 40 -1.66 4.91 -13.74
N GLY A 41 -2.27 5.83 -12.99
CA GLY A 41 -3.48 5.50 -12.24
C GLY A 41 -4.66 5.09 -13.12
N PRO A 42 -5.06 5.89 -14.13
CA PRO A 42 -6.10 5.51 -15.07
C PRO A 42 -5.76 4.21 -15.80
N LEU A 43 -4.52 4.05 -16.30
CA LEU A 43 -4.09 2.85 -17.02
C LEU A 43 -4.27 1.57 -16.18
N ILE A 44 -3.88 1.62 -14.90
CA ILE A 44 -4.01 0.47 -13.99
C ILE A 44 -5.49 0.24 -13.60
N HIS A 45 -6.24 1.31 -13.36
CA HIS A 45 -7.63 1.22 -12.90
C HIS A 45 -8.59 0.77 -14.00
N GLU A 46 -8.42 1.29 -15.22
CA GLU A 46 -9.31 1.09 -16.35
C GLU A 46 -8.89 -0.10 -17.22
N GLY A 47 -7.64 -0.54 -17.12
CA GLY A 47 -7.13 -1.66 -17.90
C GLY A 47 -7.98 -2.93 -17.73
N ASP A 48 -8.22 -3.58 -18.87
CA ASP A 48 -8.91 -4.87 -18.96
C ASP A 48 -8.05 -6.02 -18.42
N GLY A 49 -8.71 -7.05 -17.90
CA GLY A 49 -8.04 -8.25 -17.37
C GLY A 49 -7.68 -8.17 -15.88
N PRO A 50 -6.84 -9.11 -15.39
CA PRO A 50 -6.42 -9.13 -13.99
C PRO A 50 -5.68 -7.85 -13.60
N LYS A 51 -6.03 -7.29 -12.43
CA LYS A 51 -5.35 -6.07 -11.96
C LYS A 51 -3.87 -6.34 -11.70
N PRO A 52 -2.97 -5.48 -12.21
CA PRO A 52 -1.52 -5.70 -12.13
C PRO A 52 -0.94 -5.35 -10.76
N LEU A 53 -1.79 -5.11 -9.75
CA LEU A 53 -1.39 -4.86 -8.37
C LEU A 53 -2.41 -5.42 -7.39
N THR A 54 -1.94 -5.74 -6.18
CA THR A 54 -2.83 -6.03 -5.03
C THR A 54 -2.47 -5.16 -3.84
N CYS A 55 -3.49 -4.78 -3.07
CA CYS A 55 -3.37 -4.00 -1.85
C CYS A 55 -4.14 -4.70 -0.73
N SER A 56 -3.50 -4.91 0.42
CA SER A 56 -4.18 -5.37 1.61
C SER A 56 -4.96 -4.23 2.27
N GLY A 57 -5.89 -4.58 3.17
CA GLY A 57 -6.25 -3.68 4.27
C GLY A 57 -5.14 -3.63 5.32
N ILE A 58 -5.44 -3.11 6.51
CA ILE A 58 -4.49 -3.19 7.64
C ILE A 58 -4.39 -4.65 8.11
N LEU A 59 -3.19 -5.22 8.03
CA LEU A 59 -2.92 -6.65 8.26
C LEU A 59 -2.95 -7.04 9.74
N ASN A 60 -2.53 -6.14 10.61
CA ASN A 60 -2.49 -6.33 12.07
C ASN A 60 -3.66 -5.63 12.78
N GLY A 61 -4.65 -5.16 12.01
CA GLY A 61 -5.87 -4.52 12.52
C GLY A 61 -6.96 -5.54 12.78
N ARG A 62 -7.84 -5.23 13.73
CA ARG A 62 -9.03 -6.05 14.03
C ARG A 62 -10.29 -5.26 13.73
N GLY A 63 -10.98 -5.66 12.67
CA GLY A 63 -12.29 -5.12 12.32
C GLY A 63 -13.34 -5.45 13.37
N GLN A 64 -14.29 -4.53 13.56
CA GLN A 64 -15.47 -4.66 14.40
C GLN A 64 -16.71 -4.27 13.57
N ARG A 65 -17.91 -4.48 14.11
CA ARG A 65 -19.17 -4.14 13.44
C ARG A 65 -19.25 -2.65 13.04
N ALA A 66 -18.65 -1.77 13.85
CA ALA A 66 -18.65 -0.32 13.63
C ALA A 66 -17.53 0.17 12.69
N GLY A 67 -16.65 -0.71 12.21
CA GLY A 67 -15.43 -0.34 11.49
C GLY A 67 -14.19 -0.91 12.19
N MET A 68 -13.02 -0.37 11.87
CA MET A 68 -11.77 -0.77 12.50
C MET A 68 -11.28 0.34 13.42
N ALA A 69 -11.07 0.00 14.68
CA ALA A 69 -10.53 0.92 15.67
C ALA A 69 -9.03 1.14 15.39
N ILE A 70 -8.65 2.40 15.27
CA ILE A 70 -7.28 2.89 15.15
C ILE A 70 -6.92 3.56 16.47
N GLN A 71 -5.77 3.23 17.02
CA GLN A 71 -5.19 3.83 18.20
C GLN A 71 -4.10 4.81 17.77
N ALA A 72 -3.96 5.92 18.51
CA ALA A 72 -2.86 6.84 18.30
C ALA A 72 -1.52 6.13 18.56
N ASP A 73 -0.52 6.45 17.75
CA ASP A 73 0.88 5.99 17.87
C ASP A 73 1.08 4.46 17.81
N GLN A 74 0.03 3.68 17.53
CA GLN A 74 0.14 2.24 17.31
C GLN A 74 0.60 1.96 15.86
N PRO A 75 1.56 1.04 15.66
CA PRO A 75 1.98 0.65 14.32
C PRO A 75 0.93 -0.22 13.61
N TYR A 76 0.65 0.11 12.36
CA TYR A 76 -0.23 -0.62 11.45
C TYR A 76 0.50 -0.98 10.17
N VAL A 77 0.23 -2.18 9.63
CA VAL A 77 0.94 -2.67 8.45
C VAL A 77 -0.01 -2.81 7.27
N LEU A 78 0.36 -2.22 6.15
CA LEU A 78 -0.23 -2.46 4.84
C LEU A 78 0.76 -3.24 3.97
N ARG A 79 0.24 -3.97 3.00
CA ARG A 79 1.03 -4.64 1.97
C ARG A 79 0.53 -4.27 0.59
N ILE A 80 1.47 -3.98 -0.30
CA ILE A 80 1.25 -3.65 -1.71
C ILE A 80 2.12 -4.57 -2.55
N THR A 81 1.57 -5.11 -3.63
CA THR A 81 2.32 -5.98 -4.56
C THR A 81 2.13 -5.53 -5.99
N GLY A 82 3.22 -5.50 -6.76
CA GLY A 82 3.21 -5.34 -8.21
C GLY A 82 3.30 -6.69 -8.90
N LEU A 83 2.39 -6.95 -9.83
CA LEU A 83 2.25 -8.23 -10.54
C LEU A 83 2.74 -8.17 -11.99
N THR A 84 3.18 -7.01 -12.45
CA THR A 84 3.79 -6.82 -13.77
C THR A 84 5.04 -5.98 -13.62
N THR A 85 5.97 -6.09 -14.58
CA THR A 85 7.21 -5.30 -14.56
C THR A 85 6.93 -3.79 -14.49
N PRO A 86 6.08 -3.19 -15.36
CA PRO A 86 5.86 -1.74 -15.34
C PRO A 86 5.29 -1.23 -14.02
N VAL A 87 4.34 -1.96 -13.44
CA VAL A 87 3.74 -1.58 -12.15
C VAL A 87 4.71 -1.78 -10.99
N SER A 88 5.54 -2.83 -11.04
CA SER A 88 6.54 -3.08 -9.99
C SER A 88 7.63 -2.01 -9.97
N GLU A 89 8.09 -1.57 -11.15
CA GLU A 89 9.04 -0.46 -11.30
C GLU A 89 8.45 0.86 -10.81
N ALA A 90 7.20 1.15 -11.16
CA ALA A 90 6.51 2.35 -10.70
C ALA A 90 6.31 2.36 -9.17
N LEU A 91 5.98 1.22 -8.56
CA LEU A 91 5.91 1.09 -7.11
C LEU A 91 7.27 1.30 -6.43
N ALA A 92 8.35 0.75 -6.99
CA ALA A 92 9.70 0.97 -6.47
C ALA A 92 10.09 2.46 -6.54
N ALA A 93 9.82 3.12 -7.66
CA ALA A 93 10.07 4.55 -7.80
C ALA A 93 9.24 5.39 -6.82
N ALA A 94 7.93 5.15 -6.74
CA ALA A 94 7.01 5.95 -5.94
C ALA A 94 7.12 5.72 -4.42
N LEU A 95 7.51 4.51 -3.98
CA LEU A 95 7.42 4.13 -2.56
C LEU A 95 8.78 3.80 -1.91
N LEU A 96 9.78 3.35 -2.69
CA LEU A 96 11.11 3.05 -2.15
C LEU A 96 12.12 4.15 -2.45
N ALA A 97 12.18 4.63 -3.68
CA ALA A 97 13.12 5.69 -4.06
C ALA A 97 12.72 7.05 -3.49
N THR A 98 11.41 7.30 -3.33
CA THR A 98 10.88 8.52 -2.71
C THR A 98 9.77 8.17 -1.72
N PRO A 99 10.10 7.60 -0.55
CA PRO A 99 9.10 7.14 0.40
C PRO A 99 8.19 8.29 0.85
N PRO A 100 6.86 8.13 0.78
CA PRO A 100 5.94 9.15 1.26
C PRO A 100 6.05 9.29 2.78
N THR A 101 5.83 10.50 3.30
CA THR A 101 5.77 10.74 4.75
C THR A 101 4.38 10.49 5.33
N THR A 102 3.35 10.50 4.49
CA THR A 102 1.95 10.28 4.88
C THR A 102 1.25 9.32 3.94
N TRP A 103 0.29 8.58 4.46
CA TRP A 103 -0.55 7.66 3.69
C TRP A 103 -2.00 7.82 4.13
N THR A 104 -2.87 8.24 3.22
CA THR A 104 -4.27 8.52 3.57
C THR A 104 -5.14 7.33 3.21
N LEU A 105 -5.82 6.75 4.21
CA LEU A 105 -6.81 5.69 4.00
C LEU A 105 -8.20 6.25 4.31
N ASP A 106 -9.05 6.32 3.30
CA ASP A 106 -10.44 6.76 3.43
C ASP A 106 -10.57 8.13 4.13
N GLY A 107 -9.74 9.08 3.68
CA GLY A 107 -9.69 10.44 4.24
C GLY A 107 -8.95 10.56 5.58
N HIS A 108 -8.58 9.45 6.24
CA HIS A 108 -7.80 9.48 7.47
C HIS A 108 -6.28 9.42 7.18
N PRO A 109 -5.50 10.45 7.55
CA PRO A 109 -4.07 10.46 7.32
C PRO A 109 -3.33 9.62 8.37
N PHE A 110 -2.46 8.74 7.89
CA PHE A 110 -1.43 8.07 8.69
C PHE A 110 -0.06 8.68 8.39
N GLN A 111 0.84 8.60 9.37
CA GLN A 111 2.26 8.86 9.18
C GLN A 111 2.96 7.58 8.75
N VAL A 112 3.78 7.66 7.71
CA VAL A 112 4.58 6.53 7.23
C VAL A 112 5.86 6.47 8.05
N GLN A 113 6.07 5.36 8.75
CA GLN A 113 7.26 5.13 9.56
C GLN A 113 8.33 4.39 8.76
N ALA A 114 7.92 3.47 7.89
CA ALA A 114 8.83 2.71 7.04
C ALA A 114 8.12 2.19 5.79
N VAL A 115 8.90 2.04 4.72
CA VAL A 115 8.55 1.24 3.54
C VAL A 115 9.61 0.16 3.38
N THR A 116 9.20 -1.12 3.43
CA THR A 116 10.13 -2.26 3.45
C THR A 116 9.98 -3.10 2.19
N CYS A 117 11.12 -3.44 1.59
CA CYS A 117 11.25 -4.34 0.44
C CYS A 117 12.50 -5.22 0.59
N ASP A 118 12.62 -5.90 1.73
CA ASP A 118 13.76 -6.74 2.05
C ASP A 118 13.27 -8.03 2.72
N PRO A 119 13.36 -9.20 2.05
CA PRO A 119 12.91 -10.47 2.62
C PRO A 119 13.67 -10.88 3.89
N ALA A 120 14.88 -10.34 4.13
CA ALA A 120 15.62 -10.57 5.37
C ALA A 120 15.05 -9.78 6.55
N ALA A 121 14.47 -8.60 6.29
CA ALA A 121 13.82 -7.76 7.30
C ALA A 121 12.35 -8.16 7.52
N ASP A 122 11.62 -8.48 6.45
CA ASP A 122 10.23 -8.95 6.47
C ASP A 122 10.02 -9.99 5.36
N PRO A 123 9.80 -11.28 5.71
CA PRO A 123 9.69 -12.37 4.73
C PRO A 123 8.45 -12.25 3.81
N TRP A 124 7.54 -11.31 4.06
CA TRP A 124 6.39 -11.03 3.18
C TRP A 124 6.69 -9.98 2.10
N THR A 125 7.92 -9.46 2.07
CA THR A 125 8.42 -8.45 1.13
C THR A 125 9.55 -8.96 0.26
N GLY A 126 9.90 -8.20 -0.78
CA GLY A 126 11.03 -8.50 -1.66
C GLY A 126 10.65 -8.45 -3.14
N GLN A 127 11.57 -8.93 -3.97
CA GLN A 127 11.43 -8.95 -5.43
C GLN A 127 11.65 -10.36 -5.97
N THR A 128 10.96 -10.71 -7.06
CA THR A 128 11.13 -11.99 -7.75
C THR A 128 10.75 -11.89 -9.24
N SER A 129 10.85 -12.99 -9.99
CA SER A 129 10.37 -13.12 -11.37
C SER A 129 9.33 -14.25 -11.48
N TYR A 130 8.57 -14.26 -12.57
CA TYR A 130 7.72 -15.42 -12.90
C TYR A 130 8.56 -16.64 -13.32
N GLU A 131 9.71 -16.37 -13.94
CA GLU A 131 10.69 -17.39 -14.28
C GLU A 131 11.41 -17.82 -13.00
N THR A 132 11.45 -19.13 -12.77
CA THR A 132 12.14 -19.82 -11.67
C THR A 132 13.44 -20.44 -12.16
#